data_AF-K1YG35-F1
#
_entry.id   AF-K1YG35-F1
#
_cell.length_a   1.000
_cell.length_b   1.000
_cell.length_c   1.000
_cell.angle_alpha   90.00
_cell.angle_beta   90.00
_cell.angle_gamma   90.00
#
_symmetry.space_group_name_H-M   'P 1'
#
loop_
_entity.id
_entity.type
_entity.pdbx_description
1 polymer ?
#
loop_
_entity_poly.entity_id
_entity_poly.type
_entity_poly.pdbx_seq_one_letter_code
_entity_poly.pdbx_strand_id
1 'polypeptide(L)'
;MKKIAIIIAAVLAVLALGFGIYTRNVTDSIENSESRTQIGEHDGIYIINGTSVTLVNGVSEVEAAPRSATKVITRYFGNEVRHDFNGDGREDSVFLVTQEMGGSGTFFYVVARLDTANGPIGSHGVLLGDRIAPQSTSMGKGTIVVVNYAERKSGESFTTQPSVGKSIWLLLDTATMQFGEVAQNFEGEADPARMTLTMKPWTWERTIYNNDTEIIPRANKKFVLTFTDGKRFSASTDCNGVGGEYAVDGNKIAFTRMMSTLMYCENSQEGDFSKMLSEAQSYLFTSKGELILELPYDTGSVIFR
;
A
#
# COMPACT_ATOMS: atom_id res chain seq x y z
N MET A 1 -21.91 84.48 18.88
CA MET A 1 -22.21 83.07 19.26
C MET A 1 -22.79 82.25 18.10
N LYS A 2 -23.88 82.66 17.43
CA LYS A 2 -24.47 81.89 16.31
C LYS A 2 -23.52 81.60 15.13
N LYS A 3 -22.67 82.57 14.72
CA LYS A 3 -21.72 82.37 13.61
C LYS A 3 -20.61 81.33 13.92
N ILE A 4 -20.16 81.26 15.18
CA ILE A 4 -19.13 80.31 15.62
C ILE A 4 -19.71 78.89 15.66
N ALA A 5 -20.96 78.74 16.11
CA ALA A 5 -21.66 77.45 16.11
C ALA A 5 -21.84 76.85 14.70
N ILE A 6 -22.11 77.69 13.69
CA ILE A 6 -22.25 77.26 12.28
C ILE A 6 -20.91 76.77 11.72
N ILE A 7 -19.80 77.45 12.05
CA ILE A 7 -18.47 77.04 11.59
C ILE A 7 -18.07 75.69 12.21
N ILE A 8 -18.33 75.49 13.50
CA ILE A 8 -18.04 74.22 14.18
C ILE A 8 -18.87 73.07 13.58
N ALA A 9 -20.16 73.30 13.31
CA ALA A 9 -21.01 72.30 12.68
C ALA A 9 -20.53 71.92 11.27
N ALA A 10 -20.07 72.89 10.48
CA ALA A 10 -19.52 72.65 9.15
C ALA A 10 -18.22 71.82 9.19
N VAL A 11 -17.32 72.11 10.13
CA VAL A 11 -16.07 71.36 10.32
C VAL A 11 -16.36 69.91 10.75
N LEU A 12 -17.30 69.70 11.67
CA LEU A 12 -17.71 68.37 12.10
C LEU A 12 -18.34 67.56 10.96
N ALA A 13 -19.13 68.21 10.09
CA ALA A 13 -19.69 67.54 8.91
C ALA A 13 -18.60 67.09 7.92
N VAL A 14 -17.58 67.93 7.69
CA VAL A 14 -16.44 67.59 6.81
C VAL A 14 -15.60 66.46 7.42
N LEU A 15 -15.37 66.47 8.73
CA LEU A 15 -14.67 65.39 9.42
C LEU A 15 -15.45 64.07 9.38
N ALA A 16 -16.78 64.11 9.56
CA ALA A 16 -17.62 62.92 9.45
C ALA A 16 -17.66 62.36 8.03
N LEU A 17 -17.72 63.23 7.01
CA LEU A 17 -17.62 62.85 5.60
C LEU A 17 -16.25 62.24 5.27
N GLY A 18 -15.17 62.86 5.74
CA GLY A 18 -13.81 62.35 5.56
C GLY A 18 -13.61 60.99 6.25
N PHE A 19 -14.12 60.83 7.47
CA PHE A 19 -14.09 59.57 8.19
C PHE A 19 -14.92 58.49 7.50
N GLY A 20 -16.11 58.82 7.00
CA GLY A 20 -16.96 57.90 6.24
C GLY A 20 -16.35 57.44 4.91
N ILE A 21 -15.64 58.34 4.19
CA ILE A 21 -14.90 57.98 2.98
C ILE A 21 -13.68 57.12 3.32
N TYR A 22 -12.97 57.45 4.40
CA TYR A 22 -11.83 56.68 4.87
C TYR A 22 -12.22 55.26 5.29
N THR A 23 -13.28 55.10 6.08
CA THR A 23 -13.76 53.77 6.48
C THR A 23 -14.27 52.96 5.29
N ARG A 24 -14.93 53.59 4.31
CA ARG A 24 -15.33 52.92 3.06
C ARG A 24 -14.11 52.42 2.28
N ASN A 25 -13.09 53.25 2.09
CA ASN A 25 -11.87 52.85 1.39
C ASN A 25 -11.13 51.73 2.14
N VAL A 26 -11.14 51.74 3.48
CA VAL A 26 -10.57 50.66 4.29
C VAL A 26 -11.39 49.37 4.13
N THR A 27 -12.72 49.42 4.17
CA THR A 27 -13.58 48.25 3.94
C THR A 27 -13.42 47.69 2.52
N ASP A 28 -13.41 48.53 1.49
CA ASP A 28 -13.15 48.12 0.10
C ASP A 28 -11.74 47.49 -0.03
N SER A 29 -10.74 48.00 0.71
CA SER A 29 -9.39 47.42 0.70
C SER A 29 -9.28 46.09 1.46
N ILE A 30 -10.16 45.82 2.43
CA ILE A 30 -10.23 44.55 3.16
C ILE A 30 -11.00 43.50 2.35
N GLU A 31 -12.10 43.87 1.68
CA GLU A 31 -12.81 42.94 0.77
C GLU A 31 -11.96 42.58 -0.46
N ASN A 32 -11.15 43.51 -0.98
CA ASN A 32 -10.25 43.24 -2.11
C ASN A 32 -8.97 42.49 -1.69
N SER A 33 -8.76 42.27 -0.38
CA SER A 33 -7.67 41.46 0.18
C SER A 33 -8.04 39.97 0.33
N GLU A 34 -9.31 39.58 0.13
CA GLU A 34 -9.78 38.20 0.24
C GLU A 34 -9.79 37.43 -1.09
N SER A 35 -9.26 38.00 -2.18
CA SER A 35 -8.93 37.20 -3.38
C SER A 35 -7.54 36.57 -3.25
N ARG A 36 -7.33 35.77 -2.20
CA ARG A 36 -6.42 34.63 -2.39
C ARG A 36 -7.16 33.71 -3.34
N THR A 37 -6.64 33.55 -4.56
CA THR A 37 -7.09 32.50 -5.48
C THR A 37 -7.23 31.22 -4.65
N GLN A 38 -8.46 30.78 -4.42
CA GLN A 38 -8.72 29.58 -3.62
C GLN A 38 -8.05 28.44 -4.37
N ILE A 39 -6.86 28.04 -3.92
CA ILE A 39 -6.11 26.95 -4.54
C ILE A 39 -7.00 25.72 -4.40
N GLY A 40 -7.34 25.10 -5.54
CA GLY A 40 -8.17 23.90 -5.54
C GLY A 40 -7.51 22.80 -4.71
N GLU A 41 -8.33 21.96 -4.09
CA GLU A 41 -7.88 20.91 -3.16
C GLU A 41 -6.87 19.92 -3.77
N HIS A 42 -6.85 19.81 -5.10
CA HIS A 42 -5.96 18.93 -5.85
C HIS A 42 -5.00 19.70 -6.76
N ASP A 43 -5.01 21.03 -6.66
CA ASP A 43 -4.17 21.90 -7.47
C ASP A 43 -2.74 21.87 -6.95
N GLY A 44 -1.82 21.90 -7.90
CA GLY A 44 -0.41 21.72 -7.62
C GLY A 44 0.38 21.34 -8.85
N ILE A 45 1.68 21.18 -8.65
CA ILE A 45 2.63 20.75 -9.69
C ILE A 45 3.08 19.35 -9.33
N TYR A 46 2.87 18.40 -10.24
CA TYR A 46 3.21 16.99 -10.08
C TYR A 46 4.18 16.56 -11.18
N ILE A 47 5.03 15.57 -10.91
CA ILE A 47 5.89 14.99 -11.93
C ILE A 47 5.27 13.69 -12.44
N ILE A 48 4.64 13.73 -13.61
CA ILE A 48 4.02 12.57 -14.25
C ILE A 48 4.86 12.15 -15.44
N ASN A 49 5.33 10.89 -15.45
CA ASN A 49 6.19 10.35 -16.51
C ASN A 49 7.42 11.25 -16.80
N GLY A 50 8.06 11.74 -15.73
CA GLY A 50 9.22 12.64 -15.81
C GLY A 50 8.93 14.08 -16.24
N THR A 51 7.67 14.43 -16.50
CA THR A 51 7.28 15.77 -16.96
C THR A 51 6.48 16.50 -15.88
N SER A 52 6.74 17.80 -15.73
CA SER A 52 5.99 18.67 -14.82
C SER A 52 4.57 18.93 -15.36
N VAL A 53 3.57 18.64 -14.54
CA VAL A 53 2.14 18.80 -14.84
C VAL A 53 1.51 19.68 -13.78
N THR A 54 0.96 20.83 -14.21
CA THR A 54 0.26 21.76 -13.30
C THR A 54 -1.24 21.50 -13.37
N LEU A 55 -1.82 20.97 -12.29
CA LEU A 55 -3.27 20.83 -12.17
C LEU A 55 -3.89 22.14 -11.66
N VAL A 56 -4.92 22.59 -12.35
CA VAL A 56 -5.77 23.73 -11.96
C VAL A 56 -7.22 23.26 -11.97
N ASN A 57 -7.90 23.41 -10.84
CA ASN A 57 -9.17 22.74 -10.53
C ASN A 57 -9.16 21.24 -10.86
N GLY A 58 -8.06 20.57 -10.53
CA GLY A 58 -7.87 19.13 -10.77
C GLY A 58 -7.68 18.72 -12.24
N VAL A 59 -7.40 19.65 -13.16
CA VAL A 59 -7.18 19.34 -14.59
C VAL A 59 -5.95 20.04 -15.14
N SER A 60 -5.21 19.36 -16.02
CA SER A 60 -4.19 19.92 -16.89
C SER A 60 -4.44 19.47 -18.31
N GLU A 61 -4.31 20.39 -19.27
CA GLU A 61 -4.53 20.12 -20.68
C GLU A 61 -3.47 20.85 -21.51
N VAL A 62 -2.61 20.08 -22.20
CA VAL A 62 -1.50 20.62 -23.01
C VAL A 62 -1.49 19.98 -24.39
N GLU A 63 -1.05 20.71 -25.41
CA GLU A 63 -0.90 20.13 -26.76
C GLU A 63 0.15 19.00 -26.73
N ALA A 64 -0.14 17.87 -27.39
CA ALA A 64 0.78 16.73 -27.41
C ALA A 64 2.08 16.99 -28.20
N ALA A 65 2.04 17.98 -29.10
CA ALA A 65 3.18 18.50 -29.85
C ALA A 65 2.84 19.93 -30.31
N PRO A 66 3.82 20.77 -30.69
CA PRO A 66 3.55 22.11 -31.19
C PRO A 66 2.53 22.10 -32.34
N ARG A 67 1.40 22.80 -32.17
CA ARG A 67 0.31 22.91 -33.15
C ARG A 67 -0.45 21.60 -33.38
N SER A 68 -0.40 20.67 -32.43
CA SER A 68 -1.18 19.43 -32.50
C SER A 68 -2.64 19.68 -32.13
N ALA A 69 -3.57 19.06 -32.87
CA ALA A 69 -4.97 18.99 -32.46
C ALA A 69 -5.17 18.02 -31.27
N THR A 70 -4.21 17.13 -31.06
CA THR A 70 -4.20 16.15 -29.99
C THR A 70 -3.64 16.76 -28.72
N LYS A 71 -4.25 16.42 -27.57
CA LYS A 71 -3.88 16.95 -26.27
C LYS A 71 -3.50 15.85 -25.30
N VAL A 72 -2.55 16.15 -24.42
CA VAL A 72 -2.28 15.39 -23.21
C VAL A 72 -3.15 15.98 -22.10
N ILE A 73 -4.08 15.18 -21.60
CA ILE A 73 -5.00 15.58 -20.54
C ILE A 73 -4.64 14.79 -19.29
N THR A 74 -4.30 15.49 -18.20
CA THR A 74 -4.15 14.89 -16.87
C THR A 74 -5.28 15.37 -15.98
N ARG A 75 -5.95 14.47 -15.27
CA ARG A 75 -7.15 14.79 -14.48
C ARG A 75 -7.13 14.07 -13.14
N TYR A 76 -7.56 14.75 -12.09
CA TYR A 76 -7.92 14.12 -10.82
C TYR A 76 -9.00 13.05 -11.05
N PHE A 77 -8.72 11.84 -10.56
CA PHE A 77 -9.64 10.72 -10.66
C PHE A 77 -10.43 10.49 -9.35
N GLY A 78 -9.78 10.70 -8.20
CA GLY A 78 -10.31 10.34 -6.89
C GLY A 78 -9.58 9.16 -6.27
N ASN A 79 -10.33 8.33 -5.53
CA ASN A 79 -9.78 7.22 -4.75
C ASN A 79 -8.72 7.71 -3.75
N GLU A 80 -9.10 8.70 -2.96
CA GLU A 80 -8.22 9.45 -2.08
C GLU A 80 -8.11 8.85 -0.68
N VAL A 81 -6.95 9.07 -0.06
CA VAL A 81 -6.71 8.88 1.36
C VAL A 81 -6.03 10.13 1.90
N ARG A 82 -6.39 10.50 3.13
CA ARG A 82 -5.81 11.64 3.83
C ARG A 82 -5.04 11.21 5.06
N HIS A 83 -3.91 11.85 5.30
CA HIS A 83 -3.04 11.60 6.45
C HIS A 83 -2.03 12.74 6.58
N ASP A 84 -1.45 12.95 7.75
CA ASP A 84 -0.30 13.84 7.92
C ASP A 84 0.99 13.05 7.60
N PHE A 85 1.45 13.13 6.35
CA PHE A 85 2.58 12.32 5.88
C PHE A 85 3.94 12.90 6.30
N ASN A 86 4.01 14.21 6.56
CA ASN A 86 5.24 14.90 6.93
C ASN A 86 5.35 15.22 8.43
N GLY A 87 4.28 14.99 9.21
CA GLY A 87 4.22 15.22 10.65
C GLY A 87 4.13 16.69 11.05
N ASP A 88 3.70 17.58 10.15
CA ASP A 88 3.61 19.03 10.40
C ASP A 88 2.28 19.46 11.04
N GLY A 89 1.37 18.51 11.26
CA GLY A 89 0.04 18.72 11.85
C GLY A 89 -1.01 19.18 10.85
N ARG A 90 -0.70 19.25 9.55
CA ARG A 90 -1.66 19.51 8.46
C ARG A 90 -2.01 18.18 7.79
N GLU A 91 -3.24 18.13 7.30
CA GLU A 91 -3.71 16.94 6.60
C GLU A 91 -3.27 17.01 5.14
N ASP A 92 -2.49 16.02 4.71
CA ASP A 92 -2.07 15.84 3.34
C ASP A 92 -2.99 14.82 2.63
N SER A 93 -2.81 14.66 1.31
CA SER A 93 -3.62 13.74 0.52
C SER A 93 -2.80 12.89 -0.44
N VAL A 94 -3.24 11.66 -0.65
CA VAL A 94 -2.78 10.77 -1.73
C VAL A 94 -4.01 10.34 -2.52
N PHE A 95 -3.94 10.47 -3.84
CA PHE A 95 -5.08 10.22 -4.73
C PHE A 95 -4.59 9.76 -6.11
N LEU A 96 -5.54 9.34 -6.95
CA LEU A 96 -5.25 8.93 -8.31
C LEU A 96 -5.48 10.08 -9.30
N VAL A 97 -4.64 10.12 -10.33
CA VAL A 97 -4.83 10.92 -11.53
C VAL A 97 -4.85 10.03 -12.76
N THR A 98 -5.61 10.41 -13.77
CA THR A 98 -5.55 9.80 -15.09
C THR A 98 -4.75 10.68 -16.05
N GLN A 99 -4.06 10.05 -17.01
CA GLN A 99 -3.45 10.73 -18.14
C GLN A 99 -3.87 10.09 -19.46
N GLU A 100 -4.37 10.91 -20.37
CA GLU A 100 -4.69 10.56 -21.75
C GLU A 100 -3.70 11.27 -22.67
N MET A 101 -2.96 10.54 -23.50
CA MET A 101 -1.91 11.09 -24.37
C MET A 101 -2.36 11.15 -25.84
N GLY A 102 -3.66 11.30 -26.08
CA GLY A 102 -4.20 11.43 -27.44
C GLY A 102 -4.50 10.15 -28.22
N GLY A 103 -4.20 8.99 -27.63
CA GLY A 103 -4.65 7.68 -28.10
C GLY A 103 -5.94 7.24 -27.41
N SER A 104 -6.20 5.93 -27.41
CA SER A 104 -7.33 5.30 -26.69
C SER A 104 -6.98 4.78 -25.28
N GLY A 105 -5.74 4.97 -24.85
CA GLY A 105 -5.26 4.57 -23.53
C GLY A 105 -5.54 5.63 -22.47
N THR A 106 -5.84 5.17 -21.26
CA THR A 106 -6.00 6.01 -20.07
C THR A 106 -5.10 5.44 -18.98
N PHE A 107 -4.02 6.13 -18.70
CA PHE A 107 -3.01 5.68 -17.74
C PHE A 107 -3.34 6.21 -16.36
N PHE A 108 -3.28 5.35 -15.34
CA PHE A 108 -3.55 5.70 -13.96
C PHE A 108 -2.25 5.88 -13.20
N TYR A 109 -2.14 6.97 -12.46
CA TYR A 109 -1.03 7.25 -11.57
C TYR A 109 -1.53 7.55 -10.17
N VAL A 110 -0.74 7.21 -9.17
CA VAL A 110 -0.92 7.67 -7.79
C VAL A 110 0.04 8.82 -7.50
N VAL A 111 -0.47 9.88 -6.87
CA VAL A 111 0.28 11.08 -6.49
C VAL A 111 -0.04 11.47 -5.06
N ALA A 112 0.89 12.15 -4.39
CA ALA A 112 0.70 12.82 -3.12
C ALA A 112 0.69 14.34 -3.30
N ARG A 113 -0.06 15.03 -2.45
CA ARG A 113 -0.03 16.48 -2.27
C ARG A 113 0.16 16.75 -0.78
N LEU A 114 1.30 17.33 -0.43
CA LEU A 114 1.56 17.82 0.93
C LEU A 114 1.03 19.24 1.07
N ASP A 115 0.23 19.50 2.10
CA ASP A 115 -0.33 20.80 2.41
C ASP A 115 0.56 21.52 3.44
N THR A 116 1.61 22.20 2.96
CA THR A 116 2.57 22.86 3.86
C THR A 116 2.19 24.31 4.16
N ALA A 117 2.78 24.90 5.20
CA ALA A 117 2.63 26.32 5.51
C ALA A 117 3.10 27.26 4.36
N ASN A 118 3.98 26.78 3.49
CA ASN A 118 4.53 27.54 2.36
C ASN A 118 3.74 27.31 1.05
N GLY A 119 2.67 26.53 1.10
CA GLY A 119 1.85 26.15 -0.05
C GLY A 119 1.93 24.65 -0.36
N PRO A 120 1.08 24.16 -1.29
CA PRO A 120 1.03 22.76 -1.61
C PRO A 120 2.22 22.30 -2.44
N ILE A 121 2.70 21.09 -2.15
CA ILE A 121 3.80 20.44 -2.86
C ILE A 121 3.29 19.11 -3.43
N GLY A 122 3.34 18.95 -4.75
CA GLY A 122 2.94 17.72 -5.42
C GLY A 122 4.11 16.74 -5.60
N SER A 123 3.80 15.44 -5.61
CA SER A 123 4.78 14.37 -5.75
C SER A 123 5.08 13.98 -7.19
N HIS A 124 6.07 13.11 -7.34
CA HIS A 124 6.19 12.25 -8.50
C HIS A 124 5.05 11.22 -8.52
N GLY A 125 4.49 10.98 -9.70
CA GLY A 125 3.45 9.98 -9.91
C GLY A 125 4.04 8.59 -10.14
N VAL A 126 3.47 7.58 -9.48
CA VAL A 126 3.77 6.16 -9.76
C VAL A 126 2.71 5.62 -10.71
N LEU A 127 3.15 5.04 -11.83
CA LEU A 127 2.24 4.42 -12.81
C LEU A 127 1.66 3.12 -12.23
N LEU A 128 0.33 3.04 -12.18
CA LEU A 128 -0.39 1.83 -11.79
C LEU A 128 -0.72 0.93 -13.00
N GLY A 129 -1.00 1.54 -14.16
CA GLY A 129 -1.25 0.81 -15.41
C GLY A 129 -2.18 1.53 -16.40
N ASP A 130 -2.46 0.89 -17.53
CA ASP A 130 -3.41 1.36 -18.57
C ASP A 130 -4.79 0.72 -18.36
N ARG A 131 -5.84 1.55 -18.28
CA ARG A 131 -7.25 1.17 -18.16
C ARG A 131 -7.46 0.07 -17.11
N ILE A 132 -6.87 0.28 -15.93
CA ILE A 132 -7.11 -0.53 -14.74
C ILE A 132 -8.52 -0.28 -14.19
N ALA A 133 -8.98 -1.10 -13.25
CA ALA A 133 -10.15 -0.83 -12.44
C ALA A 133 -9.72 -0.49 -11.00
N PRO A 134 -9.60 0.80 -10.62
CA PRO A 134 -9.29 1.18 -9.25
C PRO A 134 -10.35 0.65 -8.29
N GLN A 135 -9.93 0.23 -7.10
CA GLN A 135 -10.82 -0.28 -6.05
C GLN A 135 -10.79 0.64 -4.83
N SER A 136 -9.72 0.57 -4.03
CA SER A 136 -9.58 1.37 -2.81
C SER A 136 -8.17 1.92 -2.66
N THR A 137 -8.05 3.08 -2.03
CA THR A 137 -6.81 3.59 -1.45
C THR A 137 -7.03 3.70 0.06
N SER A 138 -6.15 3.10 0.86
CA SER A 138 -6.28 3.15 2.32
C SER A 138 -4.92 3.23 2.99
N MET A 139 -4.92 3.66 4.25
CA MET A 139 -3.72 3.61 5.07
C MET A 139 -3.37 2.17 5.44
N GLY A 140 -2.08 1.85 5.32
CA GLY A 140 -1.45 0.66 5.88
C GLY A 140 -0.86 0.95 7.25
N LYS A 141 0.25 0.27 7.60
CA LYS A 141 0.98 0.52 8.84
C LYS A 141 1.77 1.83 8.74
N GLY A 142 1.64 2.71 9.73
CA GLY A 142 2.33 4.01 9.73
C GLY A 142 1.82 4.90 8.61
N THR A 143 2.74 5.45 7.82
CA THR A 143 2.44 6.34 6.68
C THR A 143 2.38 5.59 5.34
N ILE A 144 2.37 4.26 5.35
CA ILE A 144 2.25 3.45 4.13
C ILE A 144 0.86 3.64 3.54
N VAL A 145 0.79 3.88 2.23
CA VAL A 145 -0.45 3.91 1.45
C VAL A 145 -0.61 2.61 0.68
N VAL A 146 -1.79 2.01 0.75
CA VAL A 146 -2.13 0.78 0.02
C VAL A 146 -3.13 1.12 -1.06
N VAL A 147 -2.76 0.88 -2.32
CA VAL A 147 -3.65 1.08 -3.47
C VAL A 147 -4.04 -0.27 -4.05
N ASN A 148 -5.33 -0.58 -4.01
CA ASN A 148 -5.92 -1.79 -4.58
C ASN A 148 -6.60 -1.47 -5.91
N TYR A 149 -6.35 -2.30 -6.91
CA TYR A 149 -6.89 -2.15 -8.25
C TYR A 149 -6.93 -3.50 -8.98
N ALA A 150 -7.70 -3.60 -10.05
CA ALA A 150 -7.67 -4.79 -10.91
C ALA A 150 -7.07 -4.49 -12.28
N GLU A 151 -6.32 -5.46 -12.78
CA GLU A 151 -5.79 -5.51 -14.14
C GLU A 151 -6.46 -6.61 -14.97
N ARG A 152 -6.22 -6.60 -16.27
CA ARG A 152 -6.61 -7.69 -17.16
C ARG A 152 -5.62 -8.85 -17.03
N LYS A 153 -6.04 -10.06 -17.39
CA LYS A 153 -5.08 -11.16 -17.57
C LYS A 153 -4.21 -10.88 -18.78
N SER A 154 -2.99 -11.41 -18.75
CA SER A 154 -2.08 -11.35 -19.88
C SER A 154 -2.76 -11.88 -21.15
N GLY A 155 -2.72 -11.11 -22.24
CA GLY A 155 -3.31 -11.46 -23.53
C GLY A 155 -4.81 -11.16 -23.69
N GLU A 156 -5.51 -10.68 -22.66
CA GLU A 156 -6.91 -10.26 -22.81
C GLU A 156 -7.04 -8.94 -23.60
N SER A 157 -8.12 -8.82 -24.37
CA SER A 157 -8.46 -7.58 -25.09
C SER A 157 -8.65 -6.41 -24.11
N PHE A 158 -8.31 -5.20 -24.55
CA PHE A 158 -8.58 -3.98 -23.77
C PHE A 158 -10.07 -3.67 -23.60
N THR A 159 -10.93 -4.28 -24.41
CA THR A 159 -12.39 -4.21 -24.23
C THR A 159 -12.89 -5.12 -23.10
N THR A 160 -12.07 -6.08 -22.65
CA THR A 160 -12.39 -6.93 -21.50
C THR A 160 -12.23 -6.14 -20.21
N GLN A 161 -13.16 -6.33 -19.26
CA GLN A 161 -13.09 -5.68 -17.96
C GLN A 161 -11.94 -6.27 -17.12
N PRO A 162 -11.10 -5.45 -16.48
CA PRO A 162 -10.08 -5.92 -15.54
C PRO A 162 -10.67 -6.79 -14.42
N SER A 163 -9.99 -7.88 -14.07
CA SER A 163 -10.47 -8.88 -13.10
C SER A 163 -9.39 -9.47 -12.19
N VAL A 164 -8.11 -9.27 -12.50
CA VAL A 164 -6.98 -9.72 -11.69
C VAL A 164 -6.67 -8.66 -10.64
N GLY A 165 -7.06 -8.92 -9.39
CA GLY A 165 -6.76 -8.02 -8.28
C GLY A 165 -5.25 -7.88 -8.05
N LYS A 166 -4.82 -6.64 -7.84
CA LYS A 166 -3.47 -6.22 -7.49
C LYS A 166 -3.52 -5.21 -6.34
N SER A 167 -2.43 -5.16 -5.60
CA SER A 167 -2.21 -4.22 -4.52
C SER A 167 -0.78 -3.71 -4.63
N ILE A 168 -0.58 -2.42 -4.42
CA ILE A 168 0.74 -1.81 -4.27
C ILE A 168 0.79 -1.04 -2.96
N TRP A 169 1.91 -1.16 -2.25
CA TRP A 169 2.16 -0.47 -0.99
C TRP A 169 3.23 0.58 -1.24
N LEU A 170 2.94 1.81 -0.89
CA LEU A 170 3.76 2.96 -1.23
C LEU A 170 4.10 3.75 0.02
N LEU A 171 5.35 4.15 0.13
CA LEU A 171 5.83 5.04 1.18
C LEU A 171 6.36 6.32 0.52
N LEU A 172 5.82 7.47 0.93
CA LEU A 172 6.27 8.75 0.42
C LEU A 172 7.55 9.18 1.16
N ASP A 173 8.62 9.45 0.42
CA ASP A 173 9.75 10.23 0.91
C ASP A 173 9.38 11.72 0.78
N THR A 174 9.09 12.35 1.91
CA THR A 174 8.65 13.75 1.99
C THR A 174 9.78 14.74 1.70
N ALA A 175 11.05 14.31 1.70
CA ALA A 175 12.18 15.17 1.35
C ALA A 175 12.37 15.25 -0.17
N THR A 176 12.17 14.13 -0.87
CA THR A 176 12.34 14.05 -2.34
C THR A 176 11.02 14.09 -3.12
N MET A 177 9.88 13.98 -2.42
CA MET A 177 8.53 13.90 -3.01
C MET A 177 8.37 12.74 -3.98
N GLN A 178 9.04 11.61 -3.69
CA GLN A 178 8.98 10.38 -4.47
C GLN A 178 8.40 9.25 -3.62
N PHE A 179 7.68 8.33 -4.26
CA PHE A 179 7.23 7.11 -3.62
C PHE A 179 8.26 5.99 -3.78
N GLY A 180 8.54 5.28 -2.69
CA GLY A 180 9.13 3.95 -2.72
C GLY A 180 8.05 2.87 -2.64
N GLU A 181 8.16 1.83 -3.45
CA GLU A 181 7.33 0.63 -3.31
C GLU A 181 7.80 -0.20 -2.12
N VAL A 182 6.89 -0.50 -1.20
CA VAL A 182 7.13 -1.37 -0.05
C VAL A 182 6.82 -2.79 -0.46
N ALA A 183 7.85 -3.51 -0.91
CA ALA A 183 7.74 -4.92 -1.25
C ALA A 183 7.16 -5.72 -0.07
N GLN A 184 6.09 -6.47 -0.32
CA GLN A 184 5.49 -7.37 0.66
C GLN A 184 6.11 -8.76 0.51
N ASN A 185 6.31 -9.47 1.63
CA ASN A 185 6.84 -10.84 1.64
C ASN A 185 8.25 -10.96 1.04
N PHE A 186 9.09 -9.93 1.25
CA PHE A 186 10.48 -9.93 0.81
C PHE A 186 11.34 -10.85 1.68
N GLU A 187 12.38 -11.45 1.11
CA GLU A 187 13.42 -12.14 1.89
C GLU A 187 14.09 -11.15 2.85
N GLY A 188 13.76 -11.17 4.14
CA GLY A 188 14.26 -10.19 5.10
C GLY A 188 13.22 -9.62 6.08
N GLU A 189 11.93 -9.87 5.85
CA GLU A 189 10.85 -9.29 6.66
C GLU A 189 10.68 -9.99 8.03
N ALA A 190 11.05 -11.27 8.11
CA ALA A 190 11.12 -12.00 9.37
C ALA A 190 12.53 -11.93 9.97
N ASP A 191 12.61 -11.75 11.29
CA ASP A 191 13.83 -11.91 12.06
C ASP A 191 13.89 -13.35 12.60
N PRO A 192 14.71 -14.25 12.02
CA PRO A 192 14.77 -15.65 12.45
C PRO A 192 15.12 -15.81 13.93
N ALA A 193 15.82 -14.84 14.54
CA ALA A 193 16.18 -14.87 15.95
C ALA A 193 14.99 -14.67 16.89
N ARG A 194 13.88 -14.13 16.39
CA ARG A 194 12.63 -13.92 17.15
C ARG A 194 11.55 -14.94 16.85
N MET A 195 11.79 -15.83 15.88
CA MET A 195 10.83 -16.86 15.50
C MET A 195 10.88 -18.04 16.47
N THR A 196 9.73 -18.64 16.72
CA THR A 196 9.59 -19.83 17.57
C THR A 196 8.65 -20.84 16.91
N LEU A 197 8.83 -22.12 17.23
CA LEU A 197 7.97 -23.18 16.69
C LEU A 197 6.49 -22.97 17.06
N THR A 198 6.22 -22.38 18.24
CA THR A 198 4.86 -22.20 18.79
C THR A 198 4.19 -20.89 18.35
N MET A 199 4.87 -20.04 17.58
CA MET A 199 4.36 -18.69 17.26
C MET A 199 3.10 -18.68 16.37
N LYS A 200 2.96 -19.69 15.51
CA LYS A 200 1.81 -19.88 14.61
C LYS A 200 1.72 -21.34 14.15
N PRO A 201 0.58 -21.75 13.57
CA PRO A 201 0.51 -22.95 12.74
C PRO A 201 1.37 -22.80 11.47
N TRP A 202 1.99 -23.88 11.04
CA TRP A 202 2.90 -23.98 9.90
C TRP A 202 2.28 -24.84 8.81
N THR A 203 2.01 -24.28 7.63
CA THR A 203 1.40 -24.99 6.51
C THR A 203 2.48 -25.57 5.62
N TRP A 204 2.43 -26.87 5.31
CA TRP A 204 3.39 -27.50 4.39
C TRP A 204 3.24 -26.88 3.00
N GLU A 205 4.35 -26.39 2.45
CA GLU A 205 4.39 -25.78 1.11
C GLU A 205 4.95 -26.77 0.08
N ARG A 206 6.10 -27.37 0.39
CA ARG A 206 6.77 -28.36 -0.45
C ARG A 206 7.86 -29.10 0.32
N THR A 207 8.33 -30.20 -0.25
CA THR A 207 9.55 -30.90 0.17
C THR A 207 10.47 -31.05 -1.03
N ILE A 208 11.73 -30.69 -0.87
CA ILE A 208 12.76 -30.82 -1.90
C ILE A 208 13.78 -31.83 -1.41
N TYR A 209 14.00 -32.89 -2.18
CA TYR A 209 15.04 -33.88 -1.92
C TYR A 209 16.33 -33.53 -2.66
N ASN A 210 17.44 -34.09 -2.20
CA ASN A 210 18.78 -33.87 -2.78
C ASN A 210 18.97 -34.39 -4.22
N ASN A 211 18.03 -35.18 -4.73
CA ASN A 211 17.97 -35.66 -6.10
C ASN A 211 17.05 -34.80 -6.99
N ASP A 212 16.77 -33.56 -6.57
CA ASP A 212 15.85 -32.60 -7.19
C ASP A 212 14.39 -33.06 -7.29
N THR A 213 14.03 -34.16 -6.63
CA THR A 213 12.63 -34.57 -6.53
C THR A 213 11.90 -33.61 -5.60
N GLU A 214 10.79 -33.07 -6.07
CA GLU A 214 9.93 -32.18 -5.29
C GLU A 214 8.57 -32.84 -5.04
N ILE A 215 8.10 -32.75 -3.80
CA ILE A 215 6.74 -33.13 -3.42
C ILE A 215 5.99 -31.88 -2.99
N ILE A 216 4.88 -31.59 -3.69
CA ILE A 216 3.98 -30.47 -3.39
C ILE A 216 2.65 -31.06 -2.87
N PRO A 217 2.03 -30.48 -1.83
CA PRO A 217 0.70 -30.88 -1.38
C PRO A 217 -0.36 -30.67 -2.49
N ARG A 218 -1.03 -31.74 -2.88
CA ARG A 218 -2.17 -31.73 -3.82
C ARG A 218 -3.39 -31.08 -3.19
N ALA A 219 -3.59 -31.28 -1.89
CA ALA A 219 -4.68 -30.68 -1.14
C ALA A 219 -4.23 -29.37 -0.49
N ASN A 220 -4.61 -28.25 -1.12
CA ASN A 220 -4.18 -26.92 -0.71
C ASN A 220 -4.58 -26.61 0.75
N LYS A 221 -3.61 -26.16 1.56
CA LYS A 221 -3.77 -25.74 2.97
C LYS A 221 -4.37 -26.79 3.91
N LYS A 222 -4.31 -28.08 3.58
CA LYS A 222 -4.78 -29.16 4.47
C LYS A 222 -3.71 -29.66 5.43
N PHE A 223 -2.46 -29.62 5.02
CA PHE A 223 -1.30 -30.07 5.79
C PHE A 223 -0.78 -28.94 6.68
N VAL A 224 -1.22 -28.90 7.93
CA VAL A 224 -0.89 -27.83 8.88
C VAL A 224 -0.32 -28.42 10.15
N LEU A 225 0.93 -28.08 10.47
CA LEU A 225 1.66 -28.48 11.67
C LEU A 225 1.56 -27.39 12.73
N THR A 226 1.15 -27.74 13.94
CA THR A 226 1.02 -26.82 15.08
C THR A 226 1.82 -27.35 16.26
N PHE A 227 2.66 -26.51 16.84
CA PHE A 227 3.40 -26.80 18.07
C PHE A 227 2.74 -26.12 19.27
N THR A 228 2.88 -26.73 20.43
CA THR A 228 2.41 -26.18 21.71
C THR A 228 3.55 -26.08 22.70
N ASP A 229 3.44 -25.18 23.68
CA ASP A 229 4.47 -24.98 24.72
C ASP A 229 4.67 -26.23 25.61
N GLY A 230 3.68 -27.13 25.65
CA GLY A 230 3.75 -28.40 26.37
C GLY A 230 4.56 -29.50 25.68
N LYS A 231 5.45 -29.15 24.73
CA LYS A 231 6.24 -30.09 23.91
C LYS A 231 5.39 -31.11 23.14
N ARG A 232 4.17 -30.71 22.78
CA ARG A 232 3.27 -31.49 21.92
C ARG A 232 3.08 -30.81 20.58
N PHE A 233 2.92 -31.63 19.54
CA PHE A 233 2.52 -31.16 18.23
C PHE A 233 1.22 -31.83 17.80
N SER A 234 0.48 -31.15 16.95
CA SER A 234 -0.65 -31.69 16.21
C SER A 234 -0.51 -31.28 14.75
N ALA A 235 -0.88 -32.14 13.83
CA ALA A 235 -0.97 -31.83 12.42
C ALA A 235 -2.31 -32.27 11.83
N SER A 236 -2.91 -31.43 11.01
CA SER A 236 -3.98 -31.84 10.10
C SER A 236 -3.36 -32.33 8.79
N THR A 237 -3.91 -33.36 8.18
CA THR A 237 -3.58 -33.79 6.81
C THR A 237 -4.81 -33.69 5.91
N ASP A 238 -4.69 -34.20 4.68
CA ASP A 238 -5.82 -34.38 3.76
C ASP A 238 -6.71 -35.58 4.11
N CYS A 239 -6.37 -36.36 5.16
CA CYS A 239 -7.13 -37.52 5.60
C CYS A 239 -7.36 -37.55 7.12
N ASN A 240 -6.30 -37.68 7.92
CA ASN A 240 -6.37 -37.81 9.37
C ASN A 240 -5.77 -36.60 10.12
N GLY A 241 -6.03 -36.60 11.43
CA GLY A 241 -5.22 -35.83 12.37
C GLY A 241 -4.04 -36.66 12.85
N VAL A 242 -2.84 -36.10 12.79
CA VAL A 242 -1.60 -36.66 13.35
C VAL A 242 -1.22 -35.87 14.59
N GLY A 243 -0.66 -36.50 15.61
CA GLY A 243 -0.17 -35.78 16.78
C GLY A 243 0.85 -36.59 17.59
N GLY A 244 1.54 -35.92 18.49
CA GLY A 244 2.56 -36.54 19.32
C GLY A 244 3.32 -35.54 20.17
N GLU A 245 4.53 -35.93 20.56
CA GLU A 245 5.46 -35.10 21.32
C GLU A 245 6.62 -34.67 20.41
N TYR A 246 7.22 -33.52 20.70
CA TYR A 246 8.44 -33.08 20.02
C TYR A 246 9.51 -32.69 21.05
N ALA A 247 10.77 -32.96 20.72
CA ALA A 247 11.93 -32.56 21.51
C ALA A 247 12.82 -31.64 20.70
N VAL A 248 13.40 -30.63 21.36
CA VAL A 248 14.33 -29.68 20.75
C VAL A 248 15.59 -29.60 21.61
N ASP A 249 16.74 -29.64 20.94
CA ASP A 249 18.08 -29.38 21.51
C ASP A 249 18.88 -28.50 20.54
N GLY A 250 18.99 -27.21 20.84
CA GLY A 250 19.51 -26.22 19.90
C GLY A 250 18.66 -26.16 18.63
N ASN A 251 19.27 -26.44 17.48
CA ASN A 251 18.59 -26.54 16.19
C ASN A 251 18.11 -27.95 15.85
N LYS A 252 18.35 -28.95 16.70
CA LYS A 252 17.87 -30.32 16.48
C LYS A 252 16.43 -30.44 16.90
N ILE A 253 15.65 -31.18 16.14
CA ILE A 253 14.26 -31.50 16.44
C ILE A 253 14.02 -32.98 16.25
N ALA A 254 13.16 -33.57 17.08
CA ALA A 254 12.70 -34.93 16.90
C ALA A 254 11.21 -35.02 17.24
N PHE A 255 10.44 -35.64 16.36
CA PHE A 255 9.03 -35.96 16.59
C PHE A 255 8.93 -37.38 17.15
N THR A 256 8.21 -37.54 18.26
CA THR A 256 8.13 -38.80 19.01
C THR A 256 6.70 -39.11 19.39
N ARG A 257 6.41 -40.39 19.68
CA ARG A 257 5.07 -40.86 20.05
C ARG A 257 3.99 -40.42 19.05
N MET A 258 4.33 -40.43 17.76
CA MET A 258 3.42 -40.03 16.70
C MET A 258 2.25 -41.02 16.62
N MET A 259 1.05 -40.50 16.61
CA MET A 259 -0.19 -41.24 16.44
C MET A 259 -1.05 -40.54 15.38
N SER A 260 -1.78 -41.31 14.58
CA SER A 260 -2.74 -40.82 13.59
C SER A 260 -4.10 -41.47 13.84
N THR A 261 -5.18 -40.82 13.41
CA THR A 261 -6.48 -41.49 13.29
C THR A 261 -6.45 -42.52 12.16
N LEU A 262 -7.41 -43.46 12.13
CA LEU A 262 -7.40 -44.60 11.21
C LEU A 262 -8.44 -44.48 10.09
N MET A 263 -8.68 -43.26 9.58
CA MET A 263 -9.49 -43.05 8.38
C MET A 263 -8.67 -43.43 7.15
N TYR A 264 -9.28 -44.14 6.22
CA TYR A 264 -8.70 -44.42 4.91
C TYR A 264 -9.17 -43.36 3.91
N CYS A 265 -8.22 -42.73 3.20
CA CYS A 265 -8.51 -41.83 2.10
C CYS A 265 -7.64 -42.21 0.90
N GLU A 266 -8.29 -42.47 -0.23
CA GLU A 266 -7.60 -42.75 -1.48
C GLU A 266 -6.79 -41.52 -1.93
N ASN A 267 -5.59 -41.72 -2.45
CA ASN A 267 -4.69 -40.69 -2.96
C ASN A 267 -4.22 -39.63 -1.93
N SER A 268 -4.34 -39.90 -0.63
CA SER A 268 -3.82 -39.04 0.43
C SER A 268 -2.28 -38.95 0.43
N GLN A 269 -1.74 -37.77 0.79
CA GLN A 269 -0.30 -37.57 1.04
C GLN A 269 0.07 -37.62 2.54
N GLU A 270 -0.84 -38.08 3.41
CA GLU A 270 -0.57 -38.23 4.85
C GLU A 270 0.67 -39.07 5.15
N GLY A 271 0.87 -40.17 4.41
CA GLY A 271 2.00 -41.07 4.60
C GLY A 271 3.33 -40.37 4.32
N ASP A 272 3.41 -39.64 3.20
CA ASP A 272 4.59 -38.86 2.84
C ASP A 272 4.86 -37.79 3.91
N PHE A 273 3.83 -37.04 4.29
CA PHE A 273 3.93 -35.97 5.28
C PHE A 273 4.39 -36.48 6.64
N SER A 274 3.77 -37.56 7.13
CA SER A 274 4.10 -38.17 8.44
C SER A 274 5.50 -38.76 8.46
N LYS A 275 5.94 -39.36 7.35
CA LYS A 275 7.29 -39.88 7.20
C LYS A 275 8.32 -38.74 7.32
N MET A 276 8.10 -37.64 6.61
CA MET A 276 9.00 -36.48 6.66
C MET A 276 9.12 -35.88 8.06
N LEU A 277 8.00 -35.77 8.80
CA LEU A 277 8.05 -35.36 10.20
C LEU A 277 8.85 -36.35 11.07
N SER A 278 8.67 -37.66 10.86
CA SER A 278 9.40 -38.68 11.62
C SER A 278 10.90 -38.71 11.33
N GLU A 279 11.32 -38.27 10.15
CA GLU A 279 12.71 -38.25 9.70
C GLU A 279 13.44 -36.93 10.01
N ALA A 280 12.70 -35.83 10.24
CA ALA A 280 13.28 -34.53 10.54
C ALA A 280 14.32 -34.59 11.68
N GLN A 281 15.49 -33.99 11.45
CA GLN A 281 16.62 -34.01 12.39
C GLN A 281 16.96 -32.63 12.93
N SER A 282 16.84 -31.60 12.09
CA SER A 282 17.06 -30.21 12.47
C SER A 282 15.97 -29.32 11.91
N TYR A 283 15.91 -28.10 12.43
CA TYR A 283 15.05 -27.07 11.91
C TYR A 283 15.77 -25.72 11.88
N LEU A 284 15.30 -24.85 10.99
CA LEU A 284 15.69 -23.45 10.95
C LEU A 284 14.51 -22.58 10.52
N PHE A 285 14.63 -21.30 10.82
CA PHE A 285 13.71 -20.29 10.31
C PHE A 285 14.38 -19.44 9.25
N THR A 286 13.64 -19.06 8.22
CA THR A 286 14.13 -18.18 7.16
C THR A 286 13.63 -16.75 7.35
N SER A 287 14.32 -15.81 6.73
CA SER A 287 13.91 -14.41 6.69
C SER A 287 12.63 -14.15 5.88
N LYS A 288 12.07 -15.19 5.23
CA LYS A 288 10.74 -15.21 4.59
C LYS A 288 9.60 -15.55 5.55
N GLY A 289 9.91 -15.85 6.81
CA GLY A 289 8.93 -16.31 7.79
C GLY A 289 8.52 -17.78 7.59
N GLU A 290 9.42 -18.59 7.05
CA GLU A 290 9.25 -20.04 6.86
C GLU A 290 9.89 -20.82 8.00
N LEU A 291 9.34 -22.01 8.26
CA LEU A 291 9.99 -23.07 9.03
C LEU A 291 10.50 -24.12 8.05
N ILE A 292 11.79 -24.44 8.12
CA ILE A 292 12.38 -25.53 7.35
C ILE A 292 12.74 -26.65 8.34
N LEU A 293 12.29 -27.87 8.05
CA LEU A 293 12.79 -29.08 8.69
C LEU A 293 13.79 -29.75 7.75
N GLU A 294 14.99 -30.03 8.22
CA GLU A 294 16.02 -30.72 7.46
C GLU A 294 15.98 -32.22 7.74
N LEU A 295 16.06 -33.00 6.67
CA LEU A 295 16.10 -34.46 6.73
C LEU A 295 17.56 -34.94 6.94
N PRO A 296 17.76 -36.17 7.45
CA PRO A 296 19.08 -36.66 7.81
C PRO A 296 20.01 -36.73 6.59
N TYR A 297 21.32 -36.52 6.82
CA TYR A 297 22.36 -36.62 5.78
C TYR A 297 22.12 -35.70 4.57
N ASP A 298 21.50 -34.54 4.80
CA ASP A 298 21.16 -33.55 3.77
C ASP A 298 20.32 -34.17 2.63
N THR A 299 19.49 -35.17 2.96
CA THR A 299 18.67 -35.88 1.97
C THR A 299 17.50 -35.05 1.45
N GLY A 300 17.12 -33.99 2.17
CA GLY A 300 16.11 -33.04 1.73
C GLY A 300 15.70 -32.03 2.79
N SER A 301 14.79 -31.14 2.39
CA SER A 301 14.23 -30.08 3.23
C SER A 301 12.72 -30.02 3.06
N VAL A 302 12.01 -29.94 4.18
CA VAL A 302 10.55 -29.80 4.25
C VAL A 302 10.25 -28.34 4.60
N ILE A 303 9.59 -27.63 3.70
CA ILE A 303 9.35 -26.19 3.82
C ILE A 303 7.91 -25.94 4.25
N PHE A 304 7.74 -25.13 5.30
CA PHE A 304 6.46 -24.70 5.82
C PHE A 304 6.34 -23.18 5.89
N ARG A 305 5.11 -22.68 5.78
CA ARG A 305 4.76 -21.25 5.87
C ARG A 305 3.56 -20.93 6.73
#